data_AF-A0A955GP32-F1
#
_entry.id   AF-A0A955GP32-F1
#
_cell.length_a   1.000
_cell.length_b   1.000
_cell.length_c   1.000
_cell.angle_alpha   90.00
_cell.angle_beta   90.00
_cell.angle_gamma   90.00
#
_symmetry.space_group_name_H-M   'P 1'
#
loop_
_entity.id
_entity.type
_entity.pdbx_description
1 polymer ?
#
loop_
_entity_poly.entity_id
_entity_poly.type
_entity_poly.pdbx_seq_one_letter_code
_entity_poly.pdbx_strand_id
1 'polypeptide(L)'
;MRQKDIALIVFASGMSALIAFALGNYVLGGTNRSTNVETVQAITAEFQLPDSRFFNDNSLNPTTTIQIGDSNNPNPFKDSQGTQ
;
A
#
# COMPACT_ATOMS: atom_id res chain seq x y z
N MET A 1 -41.08 26.60 -44.26
CA MET A 1 -41.41 26.99 -42.88
C MET A 1 -41.68 28.48 -42.88
N ARG A 2 -42.76 28.93 -42.23
CA ARG A 2 -42.99 30.37 -42.11
C ARG A 2 -41.88 30.95 -41.23
N GLN A 3 -41.50 32.22 -41.43
CA GLN A 3 -40.43 32.85 -40.65
C GLN A 3 -40.66 32.73 -39.13
N LYS A 4 -41.95 32.69 -38.72
CA LYS A 4 -42.38 32.46 -37.34
C LYS A 4 -42.03 31.05 -36.82
N ASP A 5 -42.13 30.02 -37.67
CA ASP A 5 -41.83 28.64 -37.29
C ASP A 5 -40.31 28.46 -37.09
N ILE A 6 -39.51 29.10 -37.95
CA ILE A 6 -38.05 29.08 -37.83
C ILE A 6 -37.62 29.83 -36.56
N ALA A 7 -38.23 30.99 -36.28
CA ALA A 7 -37.94 31.75 -35.06
C ALA A 7 -38.29 30.96 -33.79
N LEU A 8 -39.41 30.23 -33.78
CA LEU A 8 -39.81 29.38 -32.67
C LEU A 8 -38.81 28.25 -32.43
N ILE A 9 -38.37 27.58 -33.49
CA ILE A 9 -37.42 26.47 -33.40
C ILE A 9 -36.06 26.95 -32.87
N VAL A 10 -35.56 28.09 -33.37
CA VAL A 10 -34.30 28.69 -32.90
C VAL A 10 -34.39 29.11 -31.43
N PHE A 11 -35.52 29.66 -31.02
CA PHE A 11 -35.75 30.04 -29.62
C PHE A 11 -35.79 28.81 -28.70
N ALA A 12 -36.54 27.78 -29.09
CA ALA A 12 -36.68 26.55 -28.30
C ALA A 12 -35.35 25.79 -28.16
N SER A 13 -34.57 25.71 -29.25
CA SER A 13 -33.25 25.05 -29.21
C SER A 13 -32.24 25.86 -28.39
N GLY A 14 -32.25 27.19 -28.51
CA GLY A 14 -31.42 28.07 -27.68
C GLY A 14 -31.72 27.93 -26.19
N MET A 15 -33.00 27.93 -25.81
CA MET A 15 -33.42 27.73 -24.41
C MET A 15 -33.02 26.35 -23.89
N SER A 16 -33.16 25.32 -24.72
CA SER A 16 -32.76 23.95 -24.37
C SER A 16 -31.25 23.83 -24.14
N ALA A 17 -30.43 24.52 -24.95
CA ALA A 17 -28.98 24.51 -24.79
C ALA A 17 -28.54 25.18 -23.47
N LEU A 18 -29.20 26.28 -23.08
CA LEU A 18 -28.93 26.95 -21.80
C LEU A 18 -29.27 26.06 -20.61
N ILE A 19 -30.43 25.40 -20.65
CA ILE A 19 -30.86 24.48 -19.58
C ILE A 19 -29.92 23.28 -19.51
N ALA A 20 -29.55 22.69 -20.66
CA ALA A 20 -28.62 21.56 -20.72
C ALA A 20 -27.23 21.92 -20.18
N PHE A 21 -26.72 23.13 -20.48
CA PHE A 21 -25.45 23.60 -19.95
C PHE A 21 -25.49 23.82 -18.42
N ALA A 22 -26.57 24.42 -17.91
CA ALA A 22 -26.74 24.65 -16.48
C ALA A 22 -26.84 23.32 -15.71
N LEU A 23 -27.66 22.38 -16.18
CA LEU A 23 -27.79 21.05 -15.58
C LEU A 23 -26.53 20.22 -15.75
N GLY A 24 -25.87 20.31 -16.91
CA GLY A 24 -24.60 19.63 -17.16
C GLY A 24 -23.53 20.06 -16.17
N ASN A 25 -23.38 21.36 -15.93
CA ASN A 25 -22.44 21.86 -14.92
C ASN A 25 -22.88 21.51 -13.50
N TYR A 26 -24.18 21.50 -13.18
CA TYR A 26 -24.65 21.10 -11.86
C TYR A 26 -24.41 19.61 -11.56
N VAL A 27 -24.66 18.73 -12.54
CA VAL A 27 -24.53 17.27 -12.39
C VAL A 27 -23.09 16.79 -12.56
N LEU A 28 -22.36 17.35 -13.53
CA LEU A 28 -21.02 16.89 -13.91
C LEU A 28 -19.89 17.81 -13.42
N GLY A 29 -20.17 19.09 -13.18
CA GLY A 29 -19.19 20.11 -12.80
C GLY A 29 -18.76 20.04 -11.32
N GLY A 30 -18.46 18.84 -10.83
CA GLY A 30 -17.79 18.67 -9.54
C GLY A 30 -16.32 19.04 -9.68
N THR A 31 -15.91 20.12 -9.02
CA THR A 31 -14.51 20.58 -8.92
C THR A 31 -13.58 19.42 -8.63
N ASN A 32 -12.54 19.28 -9.49
CA ASN A 32 -11.38 18.39 -9.37
C ASN A 32 -11.58 17.27 -8.35
N ARG A 33 -12.07 16.12 -8.83
CA ARG A 33 -12.07 14.88 -8.07
C ARG A 33 -10.62 14.43 -7.87
N SER A 34 -9.93 15.08 -6.94
CA SER A 34 -8.62 14.66 -6.45
C SER A 34 -8.87 13.37 -5.68
N THR A 35 -8.79 12.27 -6.41
CA THR A 35 -8.88 10.94 -5.81
C THR A 35 -7.58 10.73 -5.06
N ASN A 36 -7.69 10.37 -3.77
CA ASN A 36 -6.53 10.00 -2.98
C ASN A 36 -6.03 8.66 -3.54
N VAL A 37 -4.97 8.72 -4.35
CA VAL A 37 -4.30 7.55 -4.87
C VAL A 37 -3.26 7.10 -3.86
N GLU A 38 -3.19 5.80 -3.66
CA GLU A 38 -2.21 5.17 -2.78
C GLU A 38 -0.80 5.45 -3.30
N THR A 39 -0.09 6.37 -2.65
CA THR A 39 1.32 6.62 -2.92
C THR A 39 2.13 5.49 -2.31
N VAL A 40 2.79 4.71 -3.17
CA VAL A 40 3.78 3.73 -2.72
C VAL A 40 4.89 4.41 -1.94
N GLN A 41 5.31 3.77 -0.84
CA GLN A 41 6.41 4.28 -0.02
C GLN A 41 7.67 4.41 -0.87
N ALA A 42 8.41 5.51 -0.66
CA ALA A 42 9.66 5.74 -1.37
C ALA A 42 10.63 4.58 -1.09
N ILE A 43 11.25 4.04 -2.13
CA ILE A 43 12.33 3.06 -1.98
C ILE A 43 13.50 3.81 -1.37
N THR A 44 13.68 3.68 -0.05
CA THR A 44 14.79 4.32 0.64
C THR A 44 16.08 3.56 0.33
N ALA A 45 17.18 4.29 0.14
CA ALA A 45 18.49 3.70 -0.06
C ALA A 45 19.15 3.27 1.27
N GLU A 46 18.41 3.34 2.38
CA GLU A 46 18.93 3.01 3.71
C GLU A 46 19.02 1.49 3.86
N PHE A 47 20.23 0.98 3.68
CA PHE A 47 20.55 -0.40 3.98
C PHE A 47 21.01 -0.50 5.44
N GLN A 48 20.14 -0.99 6.31
CA GLN A 48 20.51 -1.26 7.71
C GLN A 48 21.46 -2.46 7.73
N LEU A 49 22.64 -2.28 8.34
CA LEU A 49 23.57 -3.39 8.51
C LEU A 49 22.93 -4.46 9.40
N PRO A 50 23.09 -5.75 9.06
CA PRO A 50 22.58 -6.84 9.89
C PRO A 50 23.26 -6.85 11.25
N ASP A 51 22.57 -7.42 12.24
CA ASP A 51 23.02 -7.44 13.63
C ASP A 51 24.41 -8.10 13.77
N SER A 52 25.36 -7.34 14.32
CA SER A 52 26.75 -7.75 14.51
C SER A 52 26.90 -8.96 15.44
N ARG A 53 25.88 -9.30 16.24
CA ARG A 53 25.86 -10.54 17.03
C ARG A 53 25.92 -11.78 16.16
N PHE A 54 25.32 -11.74 14.96
CA PHE A 54 25.25 -12.87 14.05
C PHE A 54 26.09 -12.66 12.79
N PHE A 55 26.31 -11.42 12.36
CA PHE A 55 27.13 -11.06 11.21
C PHE A 55 28.41 -10.37 11.68
N ASN A 56 29.39 -11.16 12.08
CA ASN A 56 30.73 -10.71 12.46
C ASN A 56 31.78 -11.63 11.84
N ASP A 57 33.04 -11.22 11.88
CA ASP A 57 34.16 -11.94 11.24
C ASP A 57 34.33 -13.38 11.75
N ASN A 58 33.80 -13.69 12.94
CA ASN A 58 33.88 -15.01 13.55
C ASN A 58 32.61 -15.85 13.36
N SER A 59 31.54 -15.32 12.76
CA SER A 59 30.26 -16.03 12.67
C SER A 59 30.27 -17.21 11.69
N LEU A 60 31.21 -17.20 10.74
CA LEU A 60 31.45 -18.30 9.80
C LEU A 60 32.57 -19.24 10.27
N ASN A 61 33.11 -19.05 11.47
CA ASN A 61 34.22 -19.86 11.96
C ASN A 61 33.70 -21.13 12.67
N PRO A 62 33.78 -22.32 12.04
CA PRO A 62 33.29 -23.57 12.63
C PRO A 62 34.19 -24.08 13.77
N THR A 63 35.34 -23.46 14.01
CA THR A 63 36.29 -23.84 15.07
C THR A 63 36.03 -23.12 16.40
N THR A 64 34.98 -22.29 16.48
CA THR A 64 34.61 -21.62 17.73
C THR A 64 34.09 -22.63 18.74
N THR A 65 34.56 -22.52 19.99
CA THR A 65 34.10 -23.39 21.08
C THR A 65 32.75 -22.88 21.56
N ILE A 66 31.67 -23.57 21.18
CA ILE A 66 30.32 -23.22 21.62
C ILE A 66 30.12 -23.78 23.04
N GLN A 67 30.15 -22.93 24.06
CA GLN A 67 29.87 -23.33 25.43
C GLN A 67 28.34 -23.30 25.65
N ILE A 68 27.71 -24.47 25.48
CA ILE A 68 26.26 -24.64 25.65
C ILE A 68 25.96 -24.76 27.16
N GLY A 69 25.76 -23.60 27.80
CA GLY A 69 25.25 -23.47 29.16
C GLY A 69 26.25 -23.85 30.27
N ASP A 70 26.32 -23.02 31.31
CA ASP A 70 26.84 -23.40 32.63
C ASP A 70 25.85 -24.37 33.31
N SER A 71 25.56 -25.48 32.66
CA SER A 71 24.63 -26.47 33.15
C SER A 71 25.35 -27.34 34.18
N ASN A 72 25.23 -26.96 35.46
CA ASN A 72 25.47 -27.83 36.62
C ASN A 72 24.41 -28.95 36.70
N ASN A 73 24.06 -29.58 35.57
CA ASN A 73 23.16 -30.73 35.54
C ASN A 73 24.01 -32.01 35.48
N PRO A 74 24.21 -32.72 36.61
CA PRO A 74 25.04 -33.91 36.66
C PRO A 74 24.44 -35.11 35.92
N ASN A 75 23.21 -35.02 35.37
CA ASN A 75 22.63 -36.14 34.65
C ASN A 75 21.64 -35.72 33.52
N PRO A 76 22.14 -35.42 32.31
CA PRO A 76 21.35 -34.87 31.21
C PRO A 76 20.46 -35.87 30.44
N PHE A 77 20.45 -37.16 30.81
CA PHE A 77 19.69 -38.21 30.08
C PHE A 77 18.77 -39.06 30.97
N LYS A 78 18.43 -38.58 32.18
CA LYS A 78 17.70 -39.40 33.15
C LYS A 78 16.20 -39.62 32.80
N ASP A 79 15.67 -38.87 31.83
CA ASP A 79 14.24 -38.91 31.47
C ASP A 79 13.94 -39.68 30.16
N SER A 80 14.92 -40.37 29.56
CA SER A 80 14.73 -41.13 28.31
C SER A 80 14.89 -42.65 28.46
N GLN A 81 14.53 -43.20 29.63
CA GLN A 81 14.48 -44.64 29.87
C GLN A 81 13.08 -45.05 30.37
N GLY A 82 12.25 -45.48 29.42
CA GLY A 82 11.18 -46.47 29.65
C GLY A 82 9.91 -46.02 30.36
N THR A 83 8.93 -45.57 29.58
CA THR A 83 7.52 -45.90 29.86
C THR A 83 6.85 -46.39 28.58
N GLN A 84 6.58 -47.70 28.60
CA GLN A 84 5.66 -48.52 27.79
C GLN A 84 6.15 -49.00 26.42
#